data_AF-A0A2G2PE51-F1
#
_entry.id   AF-A0A2G2PE51-F1
#
_cell.length_a   1.000
_cell.length_b   1.000
_cell.length_c   1.000
_cell.angle_alpha   90.00
_cell.angle_beta   90.00
_cell.angle_gamma   90.00
#
_symmetry.space_group_name_H-M   'P 1'
#
loop_
_entity.id
_entity.type
_entity.pdbx_description
1 polymer ?
#
loop_
_entity_poly.entity_id
_entity_poly.type
_entity_poly.pdbx_seq_one_letter_code
_entity_poly.pdbx_strand_id
1 'polypeptide(L)'
;MQTVVVQVQDDYIQKFMNYVNNHSENITIFKDENLENDSFFYERKKELNLIRTDIKNGKSKLILFDEFEDKTNKLEKKLKLKYAN
;
A
#
# COMPACT_ATOMS: atom_id res chain seq x y z
N MET A 1 -28.03 11.39 5.21
CA MET A 1 -26.70 11.91 4.80
C MET A 1 -26.22 11.06 3.64
N GLN A 2 -25.84 11.64 2.51
CA GLN A 2 -25.34 10.92 1.33
C GLN A 2 -23.83 11.20 1.21
N THR A 3 -23.04 10.18 0.92
CA THR A 3 -21.58 10.31 0.74
C THR A 3 -21.25 10.29 -0.74
N VAL A 4 -20.41 11.22 -1.18
CA VAL A 4 -19.91 11.32 -2.55
C VAL A 4 -18.41 11.57 -2.53
N VAL A 5 -17.70 10.96 -3.48
CA VAL A 5 -16.26 11.19 -3.70
C VAL A 5 -16.11 12.26 -4.78
N VAL A 6 -15.33 13.30 -4.49
CA VAL A 6 -15.08 14.41 -5.42
C VAL A 6 -13.59 14.40 -5.77
N GLN A 7 -13.28 14.35 -7.06
CA GLN A 7 -11.92 14.52 -7.56
C GLN A 7 -11.70 16.00 -7.90
N VAL A 8 -10.64 16.58 -7.36
CA VAL A 8 -10.31 18.01 -7.52
C VAL A 8 -8.89 18.11 -8.09
N GLN A 9 -8.68 19.00 -9.06
CA GLN A 9 -7.35 19.28 -9.59
C GLN A 9 -6.49 20.02 -8.54
N ASP A 10 -5.20 19.75 -8.51
CA ASP A 10 -4.28 20.29 -7.49
C ASP A 10 -4.29 21.82 -7.44
N ASP A 11 -4.36 22.48 -8.59
CA ASP A 11 -4.42 23.95 -8.71
C ASP A 11 -5.78 24.55 -8.28
N TYR A 12 -6.81 23.72 -8.17
CA TYR A 12 -8.15 24.11 -7.73
C TYR A 12 -8.42 23.82 -6.24
N ILE A 13 -7.57 23.03 -5.56
CA ILE A 13 -7.74 22.62 -4.15
C ILE A 13 -8.07 23.83 -3.25
N GLN A 14 -7.32 24.93 -3.35
CA GLN A 14 -7.56 26.11 -2.50
C GLN A 14 -8.94 26.74 -2.72
N LYS A 15 -9.37 26.88 -3.99
CA LYS A 15 -10.68 27.45 -4.32
C LYS A 15 -11.81 26.54 -3.81
N PHE A 16 -11.64 25.23 -3.97
CA PHE A 16 -12.58 24.25 -3.43
C PHE A 16 -12.70 24.33 -1.91
N MET A 17 -11.57 24.36 -1.19
CA MET A 17 -11.56 24.47 0.27
C MET A 17 -12.23 25.76 0.75
N ASN A 18 -12.02 26.89 0.06
CA ASN A 18 -12.72 28.14 0.36
C ASN A 18 -14.24 28.01 0.17
N TYR A 19 -14.70 27.37 -0.91
CA TYR A 19 -16.12 27.10 -1.12
C TYR A 19 -16.72 26.25 0.01
N VAL A 20 -16.02 25.17 0.41
CA VAL A 20 -16.48 24.28 1.48
C VAL A 20 -16.56 25.01 2.82
N ASN A 21 -15.54 25.82 3.15
CA ASN A 21 -15.52 26.59 4.39
C ASN A 21 -16.72 27.56 4.48
N ASN A 22 -17.06 28.23 3.36
CA ASN A 22 -18.19 29.15 3.29
C ASN A 22 -19.57 28.48 3.38
N HIS A 23 -19.65 27.16 3.21
CA HIS A 23 -20.90 26.38 3.26
C HIS A 23 -20.82 25.24 4.28
N SER A 24 -19.97 25.39 5.30
CA SER A 24 -19.62 24.35 6.28
C SER A 24 -20.81 23.84 7.09
N GLU A 25 -21.89 24.62 7.21
CA GLU A 25 -23.14 24.21 7.86
C GLU A 25 -23.78 22.98 7.21
N ASN A 26 -23.55 22.78 5.90
CA ASN A 26 -24.16 21.70 5.12
C ASN A 26 -23.14 20.69 4.57
N ILE A 27 -21.84 20.93 4.80
CA ILE A 27 -20.75 20.12 4.23
C ILE A 27 -19.86 19.61 5.36
N THR A 28 -19.66 18.30 5.40
CA THR A 28 -18.70 17.67 6.31
C THR A 28 -17.52 17.11 5.52
N ILE A 29 -16.31 17.57 5.83
CA ILE A 29 -15.08 16.97 5.33
C ILE A 29 -14.65 15.88 6.30
N PHE A 30 -14.54 14.66 5.79
CA PHE A 30 -13.89 13.56 6.50
C PHE A 30 -12.54 13.30 5.85
N LYS A 31 -11.49 13.30 6.67
CA LYS A 31 -10.18 12.78 6.26
C LYS A 31 -10.11 11.32 6.64
N ASP A 32 -9.62 10.50 5.73
CA ASP A 32 -9.36 9.09 6.01
C ASP A 32 -8.05 9.00 6.79
N GLU A 33 -8.13 8.67 8.08
CA GLU A 33 -6.98 8.51 8.97
C GLU A 33 -5.94 7.51 8.43
N ASN A 34 -6.36 6.52 7.65
CA ASN A 34 -5.43 5.58 7.05
C ASN A 34 -4.56 6.26 5.99
N LEU A 35 -5.14 7.17 5.20
CA LEU A 35 -4.44 7.91 4.16
C LEU A 35 -3.61 9.08 4.70
N GLU A 36 -3.95 9.61 5.88
CA GLU A 36 -3.13 10.61 6.57
C GLU A 36 -1.78 10.03 7.01
N ASN A 37 -1.79 8.82 7.56
CA ASN A 37 -0.59 8.16 8.06
C ASN A 37 0.15 7.38 6.97
N ASP A 38 -0.58 6.92 5.95
CA ASP A 38 -0.06 6.10 4.86
C ASP A 38 -0.83 6.34 3.54
N SER A 39 -0.26 7.17 2.67
CA SER A 39 -0.85 7.47 1.36
C SER A 39 -1.06 6.24 0.47
N PHE A 40 -0.37 5.12 0.74
CA PHE A 40 -0.46 3.88 -0.03
C PHE A 40 -1.29 2.79 0.67
N PHE A 41 -2.02 3.12 1.74
CA PHE A 41 -2.72 2.15 2.57
C PHE A 41 -3.60 1.18 1.78
N TYR A 42 -4.42 1.69 0.87
CA TYR A 42 -5.33 0.85 0.09
C TYR A 42 -4.61 -0.02 -0.94
N GLU A 43 -3.48 0.42 -1.47
CA GLU A 43 -2.65 -0.37 -2.37
C GLU A 43 -1.98 -1.51 -1.60
N ARG A 44 -1.33 -1.20 -0.47
CA ARG A 44 -0.73 -2.21 0.42
C ARG A 44 -1.76 -3.21 0.94
N LYS A 45 -2.98 -2.75 1.24
CA LYS A 45 -4.10 -3.63 1.65
C LYS A 45 -4.50 -4.59 0.52
N LYS A 46 -4.55 -4.13 -0.73
CA LYS A 46 -4.82 -4.99 -1.89
C LYS A 46 -3.70 -6.02 -2.07
N GLU A 47 -2.45 -5.59 -2.03
CA GLU A 47 -1.28 -6.48 -2.15
C GLU A 47 -1.27 -7.55 -1.06
N LEU A 48 -1.51 -7.17 0.20
CA LEU A 48 -1.60 -8.12 1.32
C LEU A 48 -2.68 -9.18 1.10
N ASN A 49 -3.84 -8.78 0.59
CA ASN A 49 -4.93 -9.71 0.30
C ASN A 49 -4.57 -10.68 -0.84
N LEU A 50 -3.86 -10.21 -1.87
CA LEU A 50 -3.35 -11.05 -2.94
C LEU A 50 -2.33 -12.07 -2.41
N ILE A 51 -1.33 -11.61 -1.64
CA ILE A 51 -0.32 -12.49 -1.02
C ILE A 51 -0.99 -13.57 -0.17
N ARG A 52 -1.96 -13.20 0.68
CA ARG A 52 -2.72 -14.14 1.51
C ARG A 52 -3.50 -15.16 0.67
N THR A 53 -4.08 -14.71 -0.44
CA THR A 53 -4.82 -15.57 -1.35
C THR A 53 -3.89 -16.56 -2.06
N ASP A 54 -2.73 -16.11 -2.51
CA ASP A 54 -1.73 -16.96 -3.16
C ASP A 54 -1.13 -17.99 -2.20
N ILE A 55 -0.92 -17.62 -0.92
CA ILE A 55 -0.54 -18.58 0.11
C ILE A 55 -1.62 -19.63 0.32
N LYS A 56 -2.89 -19.22 0.47
CA LYS A 56 -4.02 -20.15 0.66
C LYS A 56 -4.21 -21.09 -0.53
N ASN A 57 -4.00 -20.58 -1.74
CA ASN A 57 -4.12 -21.36 -2.97
C ASN A 57 -2.84 -22.17 -3.30
N GLY A 58 -1.82 -22.12 -2.44
CA GLY A 58 -0.56 -22.85 -2.62
C GLY A 58 0.35 -22.31 -3.73
N LYS A 59 0.02 -21.16 -4.33
CA LYS A 59 0.85 -20.47 -5.34
C LYS A 59 2.11 -19.85 -4.73
N SER A 60 2.03 -19.47 -3.46
CA SER A 60 3.14 -18.98 -2.65
C SER A 60 3.21 -19.75 -1.33
N LYS A 61 4.37 -19.74 -0.68
CA LYS A 61 4.54 -20.36 0.64
C LYS A 61 5.14 -19.37 1.61
N LEU A 62 4.64 -19.39 2.84
CA LEU A 62 5.37 -18.82 3.96
C LEU A 62 6.58 -19.71 4.21
N ILE A 63 7.76 -19.09 4.29
CA ILE A 63 9.01 -19.77 4.61
C ILE A 63 9.48 -19.28 5.98
N LEU A 64 10.06 -20.19 6.75
CA LEU A 64 10.71 -19.82 8.00
C LEU A 64 12.00 -19.05 7.71
N PHE A 65 12.43 -18.23 8.66
CA PHE A 65 13.64 -17.44 8.51
C PHE A 65 14.88 -18.33 8.28
N ASP A 66 15.01 -19.43 9.01
CA ASP A 66 16.11 -20.38 8.85
C ASP A 66 16.14 -20.99 7.43
N GLU A 67 14.97 -21.34 6.87
CA GLU A 67 14.89 -21.84 5.50
C GLU A 67 15.27 -20.77 4.46
N PHE A 68 14.93 -19.52 4.73
CA PHE A 68 15.31 -18.38 3.89
C PHE A 68 16.83 -18.16 3.95
N GLU A 69 17.40 -18.17 5.15
CA GLU A 69 18.83 -18.00 5.37
C GLU A 69 19.64 -19.11 4.69
N ASP A 70 19.21 -20.37 4.86
CA ASP A 70 19.81 -21.52 4.17
C ASP A 70 19.81 -21.38 2.64
N LYS A 71 18.67 -20.95 2.07
CA LYS A 71 18.55 -20.72 0.62
C LYS A 71 19.46 -19.58 0.16
N THR A 72 19.54 -18.51 0.94
CA THR A 72 20.36 -17.34 0.64
C THR A 72 21.85 -17.67 0.71
N ASN A 73 22.29 -18.37 1.75
CA ASN A 73 23.66 -18.85 1.90
C ASN A 73 24.07 -19.79 0.75
N LYS A 74 23.16 -20.69 0.32
CA LYS A 74 23.38 -21.55 -0.86
C LYS A 74 23.50 -20.72 -2.14
N LEU A 75 22.68 -19.68 -2.30
CA LEU A 75 22.76 -18.78 -3.45
C LEU A 75 24.09 -18.01 -3.48
N GLU A 76 24.51 -17.44 -2.34
CA GLU A 76 25.77 -16.71 -2.22
C GLU A 76 26.98 -17.58 -2.58
N LYS A 77 27.05 -18.82 -2.06
CA LYS A 77 28.11 -19.77 -2.41
C LYS A 77 28.16 -20.06 -3.91
N LYS A 78 27.00 -20.24 -4.55
CA LYS A 78 26.92 -20.45 -6.01
C LYS A 78 27.43 -19.25 -6.79
N LEU A 79 27.09 -18.03 -6.37
CA LEU A 79 27.56 -16.81 -7.01
C LEU A 79 29.08 -16.66 -6.86
N LYS A 80 29.61 -16.87 -5.65
CA LYS A 80 31.07 -16.87 -5.43
C LYS A 80 31.77 -17.87 -6.34
N LEU A 81 31.32 -19.12 -6.40
CA LEU A 81 31.91 -20.12 -7.29
C LEU A 81 31.83 -19.73 -8.78
N LYS A 82 30.73 -19.12 -9.21
CA LYS A 82 30.52 -18.74 -10.62
C LYS A 82 31.39 -17.56 -11.06
N TYR A 83 31.70 -16.64 -10.14
CA TYR A 83 32.37 -15.37 -10.44
C TYR A 83 33.73 -15.19 -9.72
N ALA A 84 34.29 -16.24 -9.12
CA ALA A 84 35.60 -16.20 -8.44
C ALA A 84 36.82 -16.23 -9.40
N ASN A 85 36.63 -15.88 -10.68
CA ASN A 85 37.71 -15.71 -11.66
C ASN A 85 37.97 -14.23 -11.91
#